data_AF-A0A1X7SH49-F1
#
_entry.id   AF-A0A1X7SH49-F1
#
_cell.length_a   1.000
_cell.length_b   1.000
_cell.length_c   1.000
_cell.angle_alpha   90.00
_cell.angle_beta   90.00
_cell.angle_gamma   90.00
#
_symmetry.space_group_name_H-M   'P 1'
#
loop_
_entity.id
_entity.type
_entity.pdbx_description
1 polymer ?
#
loop_
_entity_poly.entity_id
_entity_poly.type
_entity_poly.pdbx_seq_one_letter_code
_entity_poly.pdbx_strand_id
1 'polypeptide(L)'
;MAANLLCGLDIRYLKAMNILSTHILYYYTLLPILTQLINHQDKEVVSDACWALSYVTDGSTERIQTVVNSGVVPRLVELTGCGETSLASPSLRAIGNVVTGNDEQTQHVLNCGALQHFDPF
;
A
#
# COMPACT_ATOMS: atom_id res chain seq x y z
N MET A 1 -15.03 14.18 -11.30
CA MET A 1 -14.18 15.39 -11.38
C MET A 1 -13.03 15.41 -10.34
N ALA A 2 -12.98 14.50 -9.36
CA ALA A 2 -11.89 14.41 -8.37
C ALA A 2 -10.68 13.51 -8.77
N ALA A 3 -10.87 12.57 -9.70
CA ALA A 3 -9.79 11.67 -10.13
C ALA A 3 -8.66 12.39 -10.91
N ASN A 4 -8.99 13.43 -11.68
CA ASN A 4 -8.02 14.15 -12.51
C ASN A 4 -7.13 15.12 -11.71
N LEU A 5 -7.47 15.47 -10.47
CA LEU A 5 -6.62 16.31 -9.64
C LEU A 5 -5.48 15.51 -8.98
N LEU A 6 -5.66 14.19 -8.81
CA LEU A 6 -4.65 13.29 -8.22
C LEU A 6 -3.70 12.69 -9.26
N CYS A 7 -4.11 12.58 -10.54
CA CYS A 7 -3.19 12.19 -11.62
C CYS A 7 -2.16 13.27 -11.99
N GLY A 8 -2.44 14.56 -11.71
CA GLY A 8 -1.57 15.68 -12.09
C GLY A 8 -0.69 16.23 -10.96
N LEU A 9 -1.11 16.04 -9.70
CA LEU A 9 -0.24 16.25 -8.55
C LEU A 9 0.60 15.00 -8.39
N ASP A 10 1.66 14.98 -9.17
CA ASP A 10 2.73 14.01 -9.17
C ASP A 10 2.90 13.38 -7.76
N ILE A 11 2.56 12.10 -7.59
CA ILE A 11 2.71 11.42 -6.31
C ILE A 11 4.21 11.41 -5.89
N ARG A 12 5.12 11.75 -6.81
CA ARG A 12 6.52 12.13 -6.52
C ARG A 12 6.66 13.35 -5.59
N TYR A 13 5.70 14.29 -5.54
CA TYR A 13 5.68 15.37 -4.54
C TYR A 13 5.33 14.85 -3.13
N LEU A 14 4.51 13.80 -3.01
CA LEU A 14 4.31 13.08 -1.73
C LEU A 14 5.56 12.27 -1.34
N LYS A 15 6.36 11.85 -2.32
CA LYS A 15 7.67 11.19 -2.14
C LYS A 15 8.73 12.14 -1.57
N ALA A 16 8.65 13.44 -1.90
CA ALA A 16 9.60 14.47 -1.46
C ALA A 16 9.18 15.18 -0.16
N MET A 17 7.88 15.30 0.09
CA MET A 17 7.38 15.90 1.32
C MET A 17 6.82 14.81 2.21
N ASN A 18 7.43 14.65 3.39
CA ASN A 18 7.06 13.75 4.50
C ASN A 18 5.62 13.96 5.07
N ILE A 19 4.68 14.50 4.27
CA ILE A 19 3.34 14.99 4.62
C ILE A 19 2.43 13.86 5.09
N LEU A 20 2.57 12.65 4.54
CA LEU A 20 1.77 11.51 4.98
C LEU A 20 2.10 11.08 6.41
N SER A 21 3.29 11.42 6.94
CA SER A 21 3.62 11.16 8.36
C SER A 21 3.05 12.24 9.30
N THR A 22 2.80 13.46 8.81
CA THR A 22 2.60 14.63 9.69
C THR A 22 1.13 14.99 9.96
N HIS A 23 0.15 14.53 9.16
CA HIS A 23 -1.27 14.88 9.39
C HIS A 23 -2.22 13.67 9.35
N ILE A 24 -2.55 13.18 10.55
CA ILE A 24 -3.54 12.13 10.88
C ILE A 24 -4.93 12.37 10.22
N LEU A 25 -5.30 13.57 9.80
CA LEU A 25 -6.61 13.77 9.13
C LEU A 25 -6.63 13.38 7.65
N TYR A 26 -5.47 13.26 7.00
CA TYR A 26 -5.42 13.01 5.56
C TYR A 26 -5.55 11.52 5.20
N TYR A 27 -5.18 10.59 6.09
CA TYR A 27 -5.18 9.16 5.77
C TYR A 27 -6.58 8.56 5.57
N TYR A 28 -7.55 8.89 6.42
CA TYR A 28 -8.91 8.36 6.31
C TYR A 28 -9.58 8.77 4.99
N THR A 29 -9.26 9.96 4.50
CA THR A 29 -9.78 10.48 3.24
C THR A 29 -9.07 9.86 2.03
N LEU A 30 -7.76 9.60 2.15
CA LEU A 30 -6.97 9.05 1.04
C LEU A 30 -7.13 7.54 0.87
N LEU A 31 -7.30 6.78 1.94
CA LEU A 31 -7.29 5.31 1.90
C LEU A 31 -8.35 4.72 0.94
N PRO A 32 -9.60 5.21 0.88
CA PRO A 32 -10.57 4.75 -0.11
C PRO A 32 -10.12 5.00 -1.56
N ILE A 33 -9.44 6.13 -1.80
CA ILE A 33 -8.92 6.48 -3.13
C ILE A 33 -7.75 5.57 -3.50
N LEU A 34 -6.81 5.36 -2.59
CA LEU A 34 -5.69 4.43 -2.80
C LEU A 34 -6.16 3.00 -3.07
N THR A 35 -7.22 2.57 -2.38
CA THR A 35 -7.86 1.26 -2.59
C THR A 35 -8.43 1.12 -4.02
N GLN A 36 -8.87 2.21 -4.63
CA GLN A 36 -9.29 2.21 -6.04
C GLN A 36 -8.09 2.26 -6.99
N LEU A 37 -7.10 3.13 -6.71
CA LEU A 37 -5.95 3.36 -7.58
C LEU A 37 -5.01 2.15 -7.71
N ILE A 38 -4.89 1.31 -6.66
CA ILE A 38 -4.09 0.07 -6.73
C ILE A 38 -4.64 -0.96 -7.75
N ASN A 39 -5.88 -0.78 -8.20
CA ASN A 39 -6.54 -1.60 -9.22
C ASN A 39 -6.62 -0.88 -10.58
N HIS A 40 -5.90 0.23 -10.76
CA HIS A 40 -5.90 0.98 -12.01
C HIS A 40 -5.16 0.22 -13.14
N GLN A 41 -5.49 0.52 -14.40
CA GLN A 41 -4.86 -0.12 -15.57
C GLN A 41 -3.45 0.44 -15.85
N ASP A 42 -3.24 1.71 -15.49
CA ASP A 42 -1.94 2.38 -15.60
C ASP A 42 -1.01 1.95 -14.45
N LYS A 43 0.12 1.35 -14.82
CA LYS A 43 1.12 0.84 -13.88
C LYS A 43 1.82 1.94 -13.09
N GLU A 44 1.98 3.15 -13.65
CA GLU A 44 2.57 4.26 -12.91
C GLU A 44 1.64 4.67 -11.76
N VAL A 45 0.33 4.73 -12.02
CA VAL A 45 -0.70 4.99 -11.01
C VAL A 45 -0.71 3.91 -9.92
N VAL A 46 -0.60 2.63 -10.30
CA VAL A 46 -0.53 1.53 -9.32
C VAL A 46 0.74 1.61 -8.48
N SER A 47 1.90 1.85 -9.11
CA SER A 47 3.18 2.04 -8.43
C SER A 47 3.07 3.15 -7.37
N ASP A 48 2.54 4.29 -7.78
CA ASP A 48 2.40 5.44 -6.90
C ASP A 48 1.40 5.20 -5.75
N ALA A 49 0.31 4.47 -6.01
CA ALA A 49 -0.61 4.02 -4.98
C ALA A 49 0.07 3.07 -3.97
N CYS A 50 0.89 2.13 -4.43
CA CYS A 50 1.67 1.24 -3.55
C CYS A 50 2.67 2.01 -2.71
N TRP A 51 3.35 3.02 -3.28
CA TRP A 51 4.24 3.90 -2.53
C TRP A 51 3.47 4.63 -1.42
N ALA A 52 2.34 5.25 -1.76
CA ALA A 52 1.49 5.93 -0.78
C ALA A 52 1.05 4.98 0.35
N LEU A 53 0.57 3.79 0.01
CA LEU A 53 0.19 2.75 0.98
C LEU A 53 1.35 2.35 1.89
N SER A 54 2.58 2.23 1.35
CA SER A 54 3.76 1.89 2.15
C SER A 54 4.00 2.93 3.27
N TYR A 55 3.79 4.21 3.00
CA TYR A 55 3.87 5.26 4.03
C TYR A 55 2.70 5.21 5.02
N VAL A 56 1.49 4.92 4.55
CA VAL A 56 0.32 4.75 5.44
C VAL A 56 0.55 3.58 6.40
N THR A 57 1.13 2.48 5.93
CA THR A 57 1.44 1.30 6.79
C THR A 57 2.61 1.51 7.75
N ASP A 58 3.45 2.55 7.55
CA ASP A 58 4.67 2.83 8.35
C ASP A 58 4.36 3.52 9.70
N GLY A 59 3.49 2.91 10.52
CA GLY A 59 2.97 3.53 11.74
C GLY A 59 2.38 2.58 12.76
N SER A 60 1.53 3.10 13.65
CA SER A 60 0.98 2.32 14.76
C SER A 60 0.10 1.16 14.28
N THR A 61 -0.07 0.15 15.13
CA THR A 61 -0.91 -1.02 14.88
C THR A 61 -2.34 -0.65 14.49
N GLU A 62 -2.92 0.42 15.07
CA GLU A 62 -4.24 0.92 14.69
C GLU A 62 -4.26 1.44 13.26
N ARG A 63 -3.21 2.14 12.83
CA ARG A 63 -3.10 2.64 11.46
C ARG A 63 -2.94 1.50 10.48
N ILE A 64 -2.12 0.50 10.80
CA ILE A 64 -2.03 -0.74 10.02
C ILE A 64 -3.41 -1.40 9.92
N GLN A 65 -4.17 -1.46 11.01
CA GLN A 65 -5.51 -2.05 11.02
C GLN A 65 -6.47 -1.34 10.07
N THR A 66 -6.38 -0.01 9.93
CA THR A 66 -7.21 0.71 8.95
C THR A 66 -6.94 0.26 7.51
N VAL A 67 -5.67 0.00 7.16
CA VAL A 67 -5.27 -0.50 5.83
C VAL A 67 -5.72 -1.94 5.62
N VAL A 68 -5.59 -2.79 6.64
CA VAL A 68 -6.11 -4.16 6.59
C VAL A 68 -7.63 -4.15 6.35
N ASN A 69 -8.35 -3.31 7.09
CA ASN A 69 -9.81 -3.18 6.96
C ASN A 69 -10.25 -2.59 5.62
N SER A 70 -9.39 -1.88 4.88
CA SER A 70 -9.73 -1.37 3.55
C SER A 70 -9.65 -2.44 2.45
N GLY A 71 -9.14 -3.63 2.76
CA GLY A 71 -9.11 -4.77 1.84
C GLY A 71 -8.02 -4.68 0.76
N VAL A 72 -7.00 -3.81 0.93
CA VAL A 72 -5.91 -3.68 -0.05
C VAL A 72 -4.83 -4.77 0.07
N VAL A 73 -4.78 -5.48 1.20
CA VAL A 73 -3.72 -6.46 1.49
C VAL A 73 -3.62 -7.58 0.43
N PRO A 74 -4.72 -8.23 -0.02
CA PRO A 74 -4.63 -9.25 -1.05
C PRO A 74 -3.99 -8.75 -2.34
N ARG A 75 -4.32 -7.52 -2.76
CA ARG A 75 -3.77 -6.90 -3.98
C ARG A 75 -2.29 -6.56 -3.81
N LEU A 76 -1.89 -6.05 -2.65
CA LEU A 76 -0.49 -5.80 -2.34
C LEU A 76 0.33 -7.09 -2.39
N VAL A 77 -0.18 -8.20 -1.83
CA VAL A 77 0.46 -9.52 -1.91
C VAL A 77 0.62 -9.96 -3.36
N GLU A 78 -0.44 -9.90 -4.18
CA GLU A 78 -0.36 -10.24 -5.61
C GLU A 78 0.73 -9.42 -6.33
N LEU A 79 0.82 -8.12 -6.06
CA LEU A 79 1.80 -7.23 -6.67
C LEU A 79 3.24 -7.51 -6.19
N THR A 80 3.45 -8.14 -5.03
CA THR A 80 4.80 -8.58 -4.64
C THR A 80 5.36 -9.65 -5.58
N GLY A 81 4.47 -10.48 -6.16
CA GLY A 81 4.83 -11.58 -7.06
C GLY A 81 4.71 -11.26 -8.54
N CYS A 82 4.42 -10.01 -8.94
CA CYS A 82 4.10 -9.70 -10.34
C CYS A 82 5.31 -9.62 -11.29
N GLY A 83 6.53 -9.79 -10.78
CA GLY A 83 7.77 -9.77 -11.56
C GLY A 83 8.27 -8.38 -11.99
N GLU A 84 7.53 -7.31 -11.66
CA GLU A 84 7.90 -5.94 -12.01
C GLU A 84 8.41 -5.18 -10.78
N THR A 85 9.71 -4.88 -10.73
CA THR A 85 10.35 -4.26 -9.56
C THR A 85 9.73 -2.93 -9.14
N SER A 86 9.22 -2.14 -10.10
CA SER A 86 8.54 -0.86 -9.83
C SER A 86 7.26 -1.03 -9.01
N LEU A 87 6.57 -2.17 -9.14
CA LEU A 87 5.36 -2.51 -8.39
C LEU A 87 5.69 -3.38 -7.17
N ALA A 88 6.59 -4.34 -7.33
CA ALA A 88 6.96 -5.30 -6.28
C ALA A 88 7.66 -4.60 -5.11
N SER A 89 8.57 -3.66 -5.35
CA SER A 89 9.33 -2.99 -4.29
C SER A 89 8.45 -2.19 -3.30
N PRO A 90 7.58 -1.27 -3.76
CA PRO A 90 6.69 -0.56 -2.84
C PRO A 90 5.65 -1.49 -2.19
N SER A 91 5.16 -2.49 -2.93
CA SER A 91 4.19 -3.46 -2.38
C SER A 91 4.82 -4.31 -1.27
N LEU A 92 6.05 -4.78 -1.46
CA LEU A 92 6.80 -5.53 -0.47
C LEU A 92 7.08 -4.67 0.78
N ARG A 93 7.44 -3.39 0.61
CA ARG A 93 7.60 -2.47 1.75
C ARG A 93 6.29 -2.33 2.53
N ALA A 94 5.16 -2.14 1.84
CA ALA A 94 3.86 -2.03 2.49
C ALA A 94 3.50 -3.30 3.27
N ILE A 95 3.67 -4.49 2.66
CA ILE A 95 3.45 -5.78 3.33
C ILE A 95 4.40 -5.98 4.51
N GLY A 96 5.67 -5.64 4.34
CA GLY A 96 6.69 -5.66 5.40
C GLY A 96 6.26 -4.83 6.60
N ASN A 97 5.72 -3.63 6.37
CA ASN A 97 5.19 -2.79 7.44
C ASN A 97 3.95 -3.42 8.10
N VAL A 98 3.02 -4.00 7.34
CA VAL A 98 1.83 -4.68 7.91
C VAL A 98 2.21 -5.82 8.86
N VAL A 99 3.20 -6.64 8.50
CA VAL A 99 3.64 -7.77 9.34
C VAL A 99 4.45 -7.37 10.57
N THR A 100 4.84 -6.09 10.71
CA THR A 100 5.42 -5.56 11.96
C THR A 100 4.35 -5.16 13.00
N GLY A 101 3.08 -5.27 12.62
CA GLY A 101 1.94 -5.03 13.49
C GLY A 101 1.72 -6.15 14.51
N ASN A 102 0.47 -6.58 14.70
CA ASN A 102 0.13 -7.67 15.62
C ASN A 102 0.05 -9.04 14.91
N ASP A 103 -0.10 -10.10 15.70
CA ASP A 103 -0.17 -11.48 15.19
C ASP A 103 -1.35 -11.68 14.22
N GLU A 104 -2.50 -11.03 14.45
CA GLU A 104 -3.66 -11.12 13.55
C GLU A 104 -3.38 -10.49 12.19
N GLN A 105 -2.67 -9.36 12.16
CA GLN A 105 -2.27 -8.66 10.93
C GLN A 105 -1.26 -9.48 10.14
N THR A 106 -0.28 -10.08 10.82
CA THR A 106 0.65 -11.04 10.22
C THR A 106 -0.09 -12.24 9.66
N GLN A 107 -0.99 -12.85 10.43
CA GLN A 107 -1.80 -13.99 9.99
C GLN A 107 -2.68 -13.64 8.79
N HIS A 108 -3.22 -12.42 8.73
CA HIS A 108 -4.00 -11.96 7.59
C HIS A 108 -3.15 -11.93 6.30
N VAL A 109 -1.92 -11.39 6.37
CA VAL A 109 -0.98 -11.41 5.23
C VAL A 109 -0.65 -12.83 4.78
N LEU A 110 -0.44 -13.76 5.74
CA LEU A 110 -0.22 -15.17 5.44
C LEU A 110 -1.42 -15.79 4.73
N ASN A 111 -2.64 -15.51 5.21
CA ASN A 111 -3.89 -15.98 4.60
C ASN A 111 -4.11 -15.43 3.18
N CYS A 112 -3.52 -14.27 2.86
CA CYS A 112 -3.51 -13.71 1.50
C CYS A 112 -2.51 -14.39 0.56
N GLY A 113 -1.75 -15.39 1.03
CA GLY A 113 -0.84 -16.17 0.18
C GLY A 113 0.56 -15.61 0.06
N ALA A 114 1.00 -14.71 0.95
CA ALA A 114 2.31 -14.06 0.85
C ALA A 114 3.49 -15.05 0.71
N LEU A 115 3.42 -16.22 1.35
CA LEU A 115 4.46 -17.24 1.27
C LEU A 115 4.53 -17.97 -0.08
N GLN A 116 3.49 -17.93 -0.91
CA GLN A 116 3.49 -18.58 -2.21
C GLN A 116 4.42 -17.90 -3.22
N HIS A 117 4.81 -16.66 -2.94
CA HIS A 117 5.71 -15.87 -3.76
C HIS A 117 7.18 -16.00 -3.34
N PHE A 118 7.47 -16.66 -2.22
CA PHE A 118 8.83 -16.92 -1.76
C PHE A 118 9.15 -18.39 -2.03
N ASP A 119 10.07 -18.64 -2.95
CA ASP A 119 10.51 -20.01 -3.24
C ASP A 119 11.04 -20.67 -1.95
N PRO A 120 10.59 -21.90 -1.63
CA PRO A 120 11.25 -22.69 -0.60
C PRO A 120 12.64 -23.06 -1.11
N PHE A 121 13.66 -22.71 -0.33
CA PHE A 121 15.08 -22.97 -0.59
C PHE A 121 15.37 -24.37 -1.13
#